data_AF-A0A820ZWR8-F1
#
_entry.id   AF-A0A820ZWR8-F1
#
_cell.length_a   1.000
_cell.length_b   1.000
_cell.length_c   1.000
_cell.angle_alpha   90.00
_cell.angle_beta   90.00
_cell.angle_gamma   90.00
#
_symmetry.space_group_name_H-M   'P 1'
#
loop_
_entity.id
_entity.type
_entity.pdbx_description
1 polymer ?
#
loop_
_entity_poly.entity_id
_entity_poly.type
_entity_poly.pdbx_seq_one_letter_code
_entity_poly.pdbx_strand_id
1 'polypeptide(L)'
;MGDAAHPMLPYLSQGAAQAIADAAALGIIFSKIKSTKDVPALLQICENIRRPRVELAQSMSLSVRHILHMNDGFQQEARDKQFRLTDQGKATIPDAWLDVEQHKYW
;
A
#
# COMPACT_ATOMS: atom_id res chain seq x y z
N MET A 1 0.74 12.86 -8.88
CA MET A 1 1.14 11.44 -8.88
C MET A 1 2.31 11.27 -7.92
N GLY A 2 2.56 10.03 -7.48
CA GLY A 2 3.59 9.75 -6.48
C GLY A 2 3.32 10.50 -5.17
N ASP A 3 4.38 10.80 -4.41
CA ASP A 3 4.29 11.45 -3.09
C ASP A 3 3.58 12.81 -3.10
N ALA A 4 3.54 13.51 -4.23
CA ALA A 4 2.76 14.75 -4.35
C ALA A 4 1.24 14.51 -4.27
N ALA A 5 0.77 13.31 -4.59
CA ALA A 5 -0.65 12.94 -4.54
C ALA A 5 -0.98 12.02 -3.36
N HIS A 6 -0.07 11.13 -2.96
CA HIS A 6 -0.33 10.10 -1.95
C HIS A 6 0.93 9.78 -1.13
N PRO A 7 1.45 10.74 -0.35
CA PRO A 7 2.60 10.48 0.51
C PRO A 7 2.25 9.37 1.50
N MET A 8 3.18 8.45 1.74
CA MET A 8 2.97 7.33 2.65
C MET A 8 4.21 7.06 3.49
N LEU A 9 3.99 6.44 4.66
CA LEU A 9 5.10 6.05 5.52
C LEU A 9 5.91 4.93 4.85
N PRO A 10 7.25 4.89 5.04
CA PRO A 10 8.12 3.98 4.30
C PRO A 10 8.11 2.52 4.81
N TYR A 11 7.05 2.09 5.50
CA TYR A 11 6.98 0.75 6.11
C TYR A 11 6.83 -0.37 5.09
N LEU A 12 6.14 -0.11 3.98
CA LEU A 12 5.90 -1.12 2.95
C LEU A 12 6.87 -1.01 1.77
N SER A 13 7.71 0.03 1.74
CA SER A 13 8.54 0.39 0.57
C SER A 13 7.74 0.58 -0.73
N GLN A 14 6.47 0.94 -0.64
CA GLN A 14 5.56 1.01 -1.79
C GLN A 14 5.49 2.38 -2.49
N GLY A 15 6.07 3.45 -1.93
CA GLY A 15 5.94 4.80 -2.50
C GLY A 15 6.39 4.88 -3.97
N ALA A 16 7.60 4.41 -4.27
CA ALA A 16 8.12 4.37 -5.64
C ALA A 16 7.31 3.42 -6.54
N ALA A 17 6.90 2.25 -6.02
CA ALA A 17 6.08 1.30 -6.77
C ALA A 17 4.71 1.91 -7.16
N GLN A 18 4.06 2.65 -6.25
CA GLN A 18 2.82 3.36 -6.55
C GLN A 18 3.02 4.48 -7.57
N ALA A 19 4.13 5.22 -7.51
CA ALA A 19 4.46 6.24 -8.50
C ALA A 19 4.69 5.65 -9.91
N ILE A 20 5.29 4.47 -10.01
CA ILE A 20 5.44 3.76 -11.29
C ILE A 20 4.07 3.28 -11.82
N ALA A 21 3.24 2.69 -10.95
CA ALA A 21 1.91 2.24 -11.32
C ALA A 21 0.98 3.40 -11.76
N ASP A 22 1.13 4.57 -11.12
CA ASP A 22 0.49 5.81 -11.54
C ASP A 22 0.87 6.23 -12.96
N ALA A 23 2.17 6.22 -13.27
CA ALA A 23 2.68 6.56 -14.60
C ALA A 23 2.15 5.58 -15.67
N ALA A 24 2.13 4.28 -15.36
CA ALA A 24 1.57 3.26 -16.25
C ALA A 24 0.06 3.47 -16.49
N ALA A 25 -0.71 3.73 -15.44
CA ALA A 25 -2.15 3.98 -15.56
C ALA A 25 -2.44 5.24 -16.38
N LEU A 26 -1.72 6.33 -16.14
CA LEU A 26 -1.81 7.54 -16.96
C LEU A 26 -1.51 7.25 -18.43
N GLY A 27 -0.42 6.54 -18.72
CA GLY A 27 -0.07 6.18 -20.11
C GLY A 27 -1.16 5.40 -20.82
N ILE A 28 -1.75 4.40 -20.14
CA ILE A 28 -2.84 3.59 -20.70
C ILE A 28 -4.10 4.44 -20.91
N ILE A 29 -4.50 5.24 -19.93
CA ILE A 29 -5.73 6.03 -19.99
C ILE A 29 -5.61 7.15 -21.03
N PHE A 30 -4.48 7.86 -21.05
CA PHE A 30 -4.23 8.94 -22.00
C PHE A 30 -3.97 8.42 -23.43
N SER A 31 -3.67 7.14 -23.63
CA SER A 31 -3.67 6.55 -24.98
C SER A 31 -5.01 6.66 -25.71
N LYS A 32 -6.10 6.97 -24.99
CA LYS A 32 -7.45 7.14 -25.53
C LYS A 32 -7.85 8.59 -25.78
N ILE A 33 -6.96 9.55 -25.51
CA ILE A 33 -7.25 10.98 -25.70
C ILE A 33 -7.53 11.29 -27.17
N LYS A 34 -8.58 12.07 -27.44
CA LYS A 34 -8.91 12.56 -28.80
C LYS A 34 -8.77 14.08 -28.88
N SER A 35 -8.97 14.77 -27.77
CA SER A 35 -8.84 16.21 -27.64
C SER A 35 -8.30 16.58 -26.27
N THR A 36 -7.67 17.76 -26.17
CA THR A 36 -7.29 18.36 -24.88
C THR A 36 -8.49 18.61 -23.96
N LYS A 37 -9.70 18.67 -24.50
CA LYS A 37 -10.95 18.75 -23.73
C LYS A 37 -11.24 17.47 -22.91
N ASP A 38 -10.66 16.34 -23.28
CA ASP A 38 -10.86 15.06 -22.59
C ASP A 38 -10.01 14.95 -21.32
N VAL A 39 -9.00 15.80 -21.15
CA VAL A 39 -8.01 15.72 -20.07
C VAL A 39 -8.65 15.65 -18.67
N PRO A 40 -9.63 16.51 -18.30
CA PRO A 40 -10.25 16.43 -16.98
C PRO A 40 -10.95 15.08 -16.73
N ALA A 41 -11.67 14.57 -17.74
CA ALA A 41 -12.38 13.29 -17.63
C ALA A 41 -11.40 12.11 -17.50
N LEU A 42 -10.32 12.11 -18.28
CA LEU A 42 -9.28 11.08 -18.23
C LEU A 42 -8.52 11.08 -16.89
N LEU A 43 -8.22 12.27 -16.34
CA LEU A 43 -7.63 12.39 -15.00
C LEU A 43 -8.57 11.84 -13.93
N GLN A 44 -9.87 12.12 -14.01
CA GLN A 44 -10.85 11.58 -13.05
C GLN A 44 -10.89 10.04 -13.10
N ILE A 45 -10.84 9.46 -14.30
CA ILE A 45 -10.78 8.00 -14.46
C ILE A 45 -9.49 7.44 -13.84
N CYS A 46 -8.35 8.10 -14.08
CA CYS A 46 -7.08 7.68 -13.49
C CYS A 46 -7.12 7.73 -11.97
N GLU A 47 -7.64 8.81 -11.40
CA GLU A 47 -7.82 8.95 -9.95
C GLU A 47 -8.72 7.85 -9.38
N ASN A 48 -9.88 7.60 -9.99
CA ASN A 48 -10.83 6.59 -9.51
C ASN A 48 -10.24 5.18 -9.52
N ILE A 49 -9.40 4.86 -10.51
CA ILE A 49 -8.73 3.55 -10.62
C ILE A 49 -7.57 3.44 -9.62
N ARG A 50 -6.83 4.52 -9.38
CA ARG A 50 -5.60 4.49 -8.57
C ARG A 50 -5.86 4.68 -7.08
N ARG A 51 -6.81 5.55 -6.71
CA ARG A 51 -7.14 5.95 -5.33
C ARG A 51 -7.33 4.75 -4.38
N PRO A 52 -8.15 3.72 -4.68
CA PRO A 52 -8.36 2.63 -3.73
C PRO A 52 -7.08 1.87 -3.38
N ARG A 53 -6.17 1.71 -4.35
CA ARG A 53 -4.91 1.00 -4.14
C ARG A 53 -3.90 1.81 -3.32
N VAL A 54 -3.81 3.12 -3.57
CA VAL A 54 -2.88 3.98 -2.82
C VAL A 54 -3.38 4.20 -1.38
N GLU A 55 -4.69 4.34 -1.18
CA GLU A 55 -5.31 4.44 0.16
C GLU A 55 -5.09 3.15 0.97
N LEU A 56 -5.20 1.98 0.31
CA LEU A 56 -4.89 0.70 0.94
C LEU A 56 -3.41 0.65 1.39
N ALA A 57 -2.48 1.03 0.52
CA ALA A 57 -1.05 1.07 0.85
C ALA A 57 -0.74 2.04 2.01
N GLN A 58 -1.37 3.21 2.04
CA GLN A 58 -1.25 4.18 3.13
C GLN A 58 -1.78 3.60 4.46
N SER A 59 -2.97 3.01 4.44
CA SER A 59 -3.60 2.40 5.61
C SER A 59 -2.75 1.28 6.19
N MET A 60 -2.29 0.35 5.34
CA MET A 60 -1.42 -0.73 5.76
C MET A 60 -0.09 -0.21 6.31
N SER A 61 0.50 0.83 5.70
CA SER A 61 1.74 1.43 6.23
C SER A 61 1.56 1.97 7.65
N LEU A 62 0.38 2.51 7.98
CA LEU A 62 0.05 2.94 9.34
C LEU A 62 -0.15 1.76 10.30
N SER A 63 -0.80 0.68 9.84
CA SER A 63 -0.93 -0.56 10.62
C SER A 63 0.43 -1.17 10.94
N VAL A 64 1.33 -1.27 9.96
CA VAL A 64 2.68 -1.79 10.16
C VAL A 64 3.49 -0.90 11.09
N ARG A 65 3.40 0.44 10.95
CA ARG A 65 4.01 1.36 11.91
C ARG A 65 3.61 1.01 13.34
N HIS A 66 2.31 0.84 13.58
CA HIS A 66 1.77 0.54 14.90
C HIS A 66 2.25 -0.81 15.42
N ILE A 67 2.19 -1.85 14.57
CA ILE A 67 2.62 -3.20 14.92
C ILE A 67 4.10 -3.19 15.29
N LEU A 68 4.96 -2.54 14.50
CA LEU A 68 6.41 -2.54 14.72
C LEU A 68 6.85 -1.70 15.92
N HIS A 69 6.10 -0.65 16.26
CA HIS A 69 6.44 0.32 17.30
C HIS A 69 5.41 0.36 18.45
N MET A 70 4.91 -0.79 18.89
CA MET A 70 4.13 -0.85 20.12
C MET A 70 4.98 -0.40 21.30
N ASN A 71 4.38 0.34 22.24
CA ASN A 71 5.04 0.66 23.51
C ASN A 71 5.31 -0.63 24.29
N ASP A 72 6.38 -0.63 25.08
CA ASP A 72 6.74 -1.76 25.92
C ASP A 72 5.58 -2.17 26.84
N GLY A 73 5.34 -3.48 26.94
CA GLY A 73 4.28 -4.06 27.76
C GLY A 73 3.72 -5.35 27.16
N PHE A 74 2.66 -5.87 27.79
CA PHE A 74 2.11 -7.18 27.48
C PHE A 74 1.70 -7.36 26.00
N GLN A 75 1.23 -6.30 25.34
CA GLN A 75 0.85 -6.36 23.92
C GLN A 75 2.07 -6.51 23.01
N GLN A 76 3.14 -5.77 23.30
CA GLN A 76 4.42 -5.86 22.61
C GLN A 76 5.04 -7.25 22.81
N GLU A 77 5.02 -7.78 24.02
CA GLU A 77 5.54 -9.12 24.35
C GLU A 77 4.76 -10.23 23.62
N ALA A 78 3.42 -10.11 23.56
CA ALA A 78 2.57 -11.04 22.84
C ALA A 78 2.87 -11.04 21.33
N ARG A 79 3.02 -9.84 20.74
CA ARG A 79 3.40 -9.64 19.34
C ARG A 79 4.77 -10.25 19.04
N ASP A 80 5.75 -10.01 19.91
CA ASP A 80 7.10 -10.58 19.80
C ASP A 80 7.10 -12.11 19.89
N LYS A 81 6.30 -12.67 20.80
CA LYS A 81 6.11 -14.11 20.89
C LYS A 81 5.50 -14.67 19.61
N GLN A 82 4.52 -13.96 19.02
CA GLN A 82 3.94 -14.37 17.76
C GLN A 82 4.98 -14.36 16.63
N PHE A 83 5.80 -13.30 16.48
CA PHE A 83 6.89 -13.29 15.50
C PHE A 83 7.86 -14.49 15.66
N ARG A 84 8.24 -14.83 16.90
CA ARG A 84 9.10 -16.00 17.17
C ARG A 84 8.43 -17.33 16.78
N LEU A 85 7.12 -17.43 16.94
CA LEU A 85 6.37 -18.63 16.56
C LEU A 85 6.18 -18.72 15.04
N THR A 86 6.00 -17.58 14.37
CA THR A 86 5.94 -17.49 12.91
C THR A 86 7.22 -17.96 12.23
N ASP A 87 8.39 -17.58 12.76
CA ASP A 87 9.70 -18.06 12.28
C ASP A 87 9.83 -19.60 12.36
N GLN A 88 9.10 -20.22 13.29
CA GLN A 88 9.02 -21.68 13.44
C GLN A 88 7.87 -22.32 12.64
N GLY A 89 7.13 -21.55 11.85
CA GLY A 89 5.94 -22.02 11.11
C GLY A 89 4.73 -22.35 11.98
N LYS A 90 4.67 -21.85 13.23
CA LYS A 90 3.65 -22.21 14.23
C LYS A 90 2.57 -21.14 14.43
N ALA A 91 2.69 -19.99 13.79
CA ALA A 91 1.74 -18.88 13.91
C ALA A 91 1.71 -18.05 12.63
N THR A 92 0.62 -17.30 12.43
CA THR A 92 0.49 -16.31 11.35
C THR A 92 1.37 -15.09 11.62
N ILE A 93 1.85 -14.45 10.55
CA ILE A 93 2.70 -13.26 10.66
C ILE A 93 1.85 -12.11 11.24
N PRO A 94 2.28 -11.46 12.35
CA PRO A 94 1.56 -10.32 12.92
C PRO A 94 1.42 -9.14 11.95
N ASP A 95 2.43 -8.96 11.09
CA ASP A 95 2.41 -7.99 10.00
C ASP A 95 1.58 -8.53 8.83
N ALA A 96 0.36 -8.01 8.72
CA ALA A 96 -0.58 -8.31 7.64
C ALA A 96 0.02 -8.12 6.24
N TRP A 97 0.95 -7.18 6.04
CA TRP A 97 1.60 -6.97 4.75
C TRP A 97 2.52 -8.11 4.35
N LEU A 98 3.13 -8.80 5.32
CA LEU A 98 4.00 -9.94 5.07
C LEU A 98 3.22 -11.25 4.90
N ASP A 99 1.91 -11.24 5.17
CA ASP A 99 1.04 -12.38 4.91
C ASP A 99 0.82 -12.57 3.40
N VAL A 100 1.32 -13.69 2.88
CA VAL A 100 1.21 -14.11 1.48
C VAL A 100 -0.24 -14.24 1.00
N GLU A 101 -1.20 -14.46 1.89
CA GLU A 101 -2.62 -14.45 1.51
C GLU A 101 -3.11 -13.06 1.08
N GLN A 102 -2.58 -11.99 1.68
CA GLN A 102 -2.96 -10.62 1.32
C GLN A 102 -2.41 -10.19 -0.05
N HIS A 103 -1.36 -10.84 -0.55
CA HIS A 103 -0.77 -10.56 -1.86
C HIS A 103 -1.61 -11.10 -3.01
N LYS A 104 -2.58 -11.99 -2.75
CA LYS A 104 -3.48 -12.55 -3.78
C LYS A 104 -4.41 -11.52 -4.43
N TYR A 105 -4.57 -10.37 -3.78
CA TYR A 105 -5.47 -9.29 -4.21
C TYR A 105 -4.72 -8.08 -4.80
N TRP A 106 -3.39 -8.17 -4.90
CA TRP A 106 -2.52 -7.18 -5.53
C TRP A 106 -2.23 -7.54 -6.99
#